data_AF-A0A5C5YU73-F1
#
_entry.id   AF-A0A5C5YU73-F1
#
_cell.length_a   1.000
_cell.length_b   1.000
_cell.length_c   1.000
_cell.angle_alpha   90.00
_cell.angle_beta   90.00
_cell.angle_gamma   90.00
#
_symmetry.space_group_name_H-M   'P 1'
#
loop_
_entity.id
_entity.type
_entity.pdbx_description
1 polymer ?
#
loop_
_entity_poly.entity_id
_entity_poly.type
_entity_poly.pdbx_seq_one_letter_code
_entity_poly.pdbx_strand_id
1 'polypeptide(L)'
;MAIRYYAEDISKVPYKLLRGALAKQLGIVAGPVAFAFRLAGRFGLRLPPNCGVGFPGTDVEVDPSELPAAAVAKWAPLLEQLADLGFEPLRVRKSRVVGMKLQYAATLYQPRHGCVAILEWMRMQGAEGLEENTPLEFDSYCERGPDVMTGMVRREDVPLGAMFQLADVEIENHDNRGPLAERLARHRERCRGRDVIPLHADNVGPLIDDRANRRFGALMESGLLRELSEQEVERLRSIDTTGLLAE
;
A
#
# COMPACT_ATOMS: atom_id res chain seq x y z
N MET A 1 -12.38 5.11 -21.82
CA MET A 1 -11.12 4.33 -21.91
C MET A 1 -11.25 3.10 -21.03
N ALA A 2 -10.73 1.95 -21.46
CA ALA A 2 -10.64 0.77 -20.60
C ALA A 2 -9.59 1.00 -19.50
N ILE A 3 -9.87 0.54 -18.27
CA ILE A 3 -8.92 0.62 -17.15
C ILE A 3 -7.74 -0.31 -17.42
N ARG A 4 -6.52 0.19 -17.25
CA ARG A 4 -5.27 -0.60 -17.29
C ARG A 4 -4.96 -1.10 -15.88
N TYR A 5 -4.51 -2.35 -15.78
CA TYR A 5 -4.20 -3.00 -14.51
C TYR A 5 -2.72 -3.34 -14.44
N TYR A 6 -2.16 -3.27 -13.24
CA TYR A 6 -0.75 -3.46 -12.95
C TYR A 6 -0.58 -4.45 -11.80
N ALA A 7 0.51 -5.19 -11.82
CA ALA A 7 0.90 -6.07 -10.72
C ALA A 7 2.39 -5.92 -10.42
N GLU A 8 2.75 -6.29 -9.20
CA GLU A 8 4.15 -6.38 -8.80
C GLU A 8 4.88 -7.52 -9.54
N ASP A 9 6.10 -7.25 -9.98
CA ASP A 9 7.00 -8.26 -10.54
C ASP A 9 7.95 -8.75 -9.44
N ILE A 10 7.58 -9.88 -8.81
CA ILE A 10 8.35 -10.50 -7.73
C ILE A 10 9.80 -10.85 -8.15
N SER A 11 10.09 -10.99 -9.46
CA SER A 11 11.44 -11.27 -9.94
C SER A 11 12.39 -10.07 -9.76
N LYS A 12 11.84 -8.86 -9.63
CA LYS A 12 12.57 -7.61 -9.39
C LYS A 12 12.84 -7.36 -7.92
N VAL A 13 12.17 -8.07 -7.01
CA VAL A 13 12.39 -7.95 -5.57
C VAL A 13 13.83 -8.40 -5.21
N PRO A 14 14.52 -7.68 -4.29
CA PRO A 14 15.83 -8.09 -3.77
C PRO A 14 15.87 -9.53 -3.24
N TYR A 15 16.86 -10.34 -3.67
CA TYR A 15 16.93 -11.77 -3.32
C TYR A 15 16.87 -12.06 -1.82
N LYS A 16 17.66 -11.31 -1.02
CA LYS A 16 17.70 -11.51 0.44
C LYS A 16 16.32 -11.30 1.06
N LEU A 17 15.55 -10.37 0.51
CA LEU A 17 14.26 -9.98 1.05
C LEU A 17 13.16 -10.93 0.57
N LEU A 18 13.15 -11.29 -0.71
CA LEU A 18 12.27 -12.33 -1.25
C LEU A 18 12.48 -13.66 -0.51
N ARG A 19 13.73 -14.05 -0.25
CA ARG A 19 14.06 -15.21 0.59
C ARG A 19 13.50 -15.05 2.00
N GLY A 20 13.62 -13.87 2.62
CA GLY A 20 13.09 -13.60 3.96
C GLY A 20 11.57 -13.72 4.03
N ALA A 21 10.86 -13.12 3.08
CA ALA A 21 9.40 -13.21 2.95
C ALA A 21 8.95 -14.67 2.82
N LEU A 22 9.60 -15.41 1.92
CA LEU A 22 9.27 -16.81 1.65
C LEU A 22 9.67 -17.75 2.79
N ALA A 23 10.63 -17.39 3.64
CA ALA A 23 11.12 -18.26 4.71
C ALA A 23 10.02 -18.64 5.71
N LYS A 24 9.01 -17.79 5.92
CA LYS A 24 7.87 -18.07 6.80
C LYS A 24 7.05 -19.28 6.34
N GLN A 25 6.82 -19.40 5.02
CA GLN A 25 6.01 -20.46 4.44
C GLN A 25 6.87 -21.66 3.97
N LEU A 26 8.05 -21.37 3.44
CA LEU A 26 8.87 -22.35 2.73
C LEU A 26 10.11 -22.80 3.50
N GLY A 27 10.39 -22.20 4.67
CA GLY A 27 11.52 -22.57 5.52
C GLY A 27 12.84 -22.60 4.75
N ILE A 28 13.51 -23.76 4.75
CA ILE A 28 14.82 -23.95 4.12
C ILE A 28 14.80 -23.81 2.59
N VAL A 29 13.66 -24.07 1.92
CA VAL A 29 13.58 -23.99 0.45
C VAL A 29 13.28 -22.58 -0.07
N ALA A 30 13.07 -21.60 0.83
CA ALA A 30 12.86 -20.20 0.46
C ALA A 30 14.02 -19.59 -0.35
N GLY A 31 15.27 -19.99 -0.07
CA GLY A 31 16.44 -19.54 -0.84
C GLY A 31 16.39 -20.00 -2.30
N PRO A 32 16.33 -21.32 -2.55
CA PRO A 32 16.15 -21.86 -3.90
C PRO A 32 14.95 -21.26 -4.66
N VAL A 33 13.80 -21.10 -4.00
CA VAL A 33 12.60 -20.53 -4.64
C VAL A 33 12.80 -19.04 -4.99
N ALA A 34 13.35 -18.24 -4.08
CA ALA A 34 13.71 -16.85 -4.37
C ALA A 34 14.70 -16.72 -5.53
N PHE A 35 15.65 -17.66 -5.64
CA PHE A 35 16.59 -17.71 -6.77
C PHE A 35 15.90 -18.08 -8.09
N ALA A 36 15.00 -19.06 -8.05
CA ALA A 36 14.22 -19.46 -9.22
C ALA A 36 13.37 -18.32 -9.79
N PHE A 37 12.72 -17.52 -8.94
CA PHE A 37 11.97 -16.34 -9.38
C PHE A 37 12.86 -15.28 -10.06
N ARG A 38 14.07 -15.06 -9.55
CA ARG A 38 15.03 -14.18 -10.22
C ARG A 38 15.50 -14.72 -11.57
N LEU A 39 15.74 -16.02 -11.63
CA LEU A 39 16.17 -16.67 -12.86
C LEU A 39 15.06 -16.59 -13.92
N ALA A 40 13.81 -16.83 -13.52
CA ALA A 40 12.62 -16.64 -14.36
C ALA A 40 12.57 -15.22 -14.95
N GLY A 41 12.76 -14.19 -14.11
CA GLY A 41 12.83 -12.80 -14.56
C GLY A 41 13.96 -12.53 -15.56
N ARG A 42 15.15 -13.15 -15.38
CA ARG A 42 16.28 -13.02 -16.32
C ARG A 42 15.99 -13.64 -17.69
N PHE A 43 15.16 -14.67 -17.75
CA PHE A 43 14.70 -15.30 -19.00
C PHE A 43 13.41 -14.70 -19.55
N GLY A 44 12.89 -13.62 -18.95
CA GLY A 44 11.65 -12.98 -19.39
C GLY A 44 10.38 -13.79 -19.08
N LEU A 45 10.46 -14.82 -18.23
CA LEU A 45 9.31 -15.58 -17.79
C LEU A 45 8.53 -14.75 -16.77
N ARG A 46 7.31 -14.36 -17.17
CA ARG A 46 6.38 -13.63 -16.30
C ARG A 46 5.59 -14.59 -15.45
N LEU A 47 5.65 -14.41 -14.14
CA LEU A 47 4.81 -15.18 -13.24
C LEU A 47 3.36 -14.68 -13.32
N PRO A 48 2.37 -15.59 -13.33
CA PRO A 48 0.98 -15.20 -13.36
C PRO A 48 0.64 -14.46 -12.06
N PRO A 49 0.06 -13.26 -12.13
CA PRO A 49 -0.34 -12.50 -10.96
C PRO A 49 -1.61 -13.11 -10.35
N ASN A 50 -1.85 -12.91 -9.05
CA ASN A 50 -3.12 -13.31 -8.41
C ASN A 50 -4.16 -12.17 -8.41
N CYS A 51 -3.71 -10.94 -8.61
CA CYS A 51 -4.55 -9.77 -8.78
C CYS A 51 -3.83 -8.70 -9.60
N GLY A 52 -4.57 -7.69 -10.05
CA GLY A 52 -4.04 -6.46 -10.62
C GLY A 52 -4.76 -5.25 -10.05
N VAL A 53 -4.03 -4.16 -9.85
CA VAL A 53 -4.55 -2.89 -9.32
C VAL A 53 -4.51 -1.84 -10.44
N GLY A 54 -5.53 -1.00 -10.52
CA GLY A 54 -5.59 0.11 -11.46
C GLY A 54 -4.51 1.16 -11.20
N PHE A 55 -4.23 2.00 -12.19
CA PHE A 55 -3.30 3.13 -12.02
C PHE A 55 -3.85 4.19 -11.04
N PRO A 56 -3.00 5.03 -10.41
CA PRO A 56 -3.45 6.07 -9.50
C PRO A 56 -4.54 6.97 -10.09
N GLY A 57 -5.58 7.25 -9.30
CA GLY A 57 -6.73 8.05 -9.75
C GLY A 57 -7.83 7.25 -10.47
N THR A 58 -7.67 5.93 -10.64
CA THR A 58 -8.79 5.07 -11.08
C THR A 58 -9.73 4.66 -9.97
N ASP A 59 -9.33 4.86 -8.71
CA ASP A 59 -10.11 4.53 -7.53
C ASP A 59 -11.48 5.20 -7.54
N VAL A 60 -12.45 4.57 -6.88
CA VAL A 60 -13.81 5.08 -6.77
C VAL A 60 -14.00 5.59 -5.37
N GLU A 61 -14.40 6.85 -5.24
CA GLU A 61 -14.88 7.37 -3.96
C GLU A 61 -16.18 6.66 -3.59
N VAL A 62 -16.25 6.16 -2.36
CA VAL A 62 -17.40 5.38 -1.86
C VAL A 62 -17.91 6.00 -0.57
N ASP A 63 -19.22 5.90 -0.36
CA ASP A 63 -19.82 6.28 0.93
C ASP A 63 -19.30 5.31 2.01
N PRO A 64 -18.94 5.79 3.22
CA PRO A 64 -18.52 4.93 4.32
C PRO A 64 -19.52 3.81 4.66
N SER A 65 -20.81 3.97 4.35
CA SER A 65 -21.83 2.92 4.52
C SER A 65 -21.73 1.76 3.53
N GLU A 66 -20.98 1.90 2.44
CA GLU A 66 -20.69 0.82 1.48
C GLU A 66 -19.49 -0.04 1.90
N LEU A 67 -18.80 0.32 2.98
CA LEU A 67 -17.67 -0.44 3.49
C LEU A 67 -18.11 -1.82 4.02
N PRO A 68 -17.32 -2.87 3.78
CA PRO A 68 -17.53 -4.16 4.44
C PRO A 68 -17.53 -4.01 5.97
N ALA A 69 -18.38 -4.76 6.66
CA ALA A 69 -18.48 -4.71 8.13
C ALA A 69 -17.13 -5.00 8.81
N ALA A 70 -16.36 -5.94 8.27
CA ALA A 70 -15.00 -6.23 8.73
C ALA A 70 -14.07 -5.00 8.63
N ALA A 71 -14.12 -4.25 7.52
CA ALA A 71 -13.34 -3.03 7.35
C ALA A 71 -13.72 -1.97 8.39
N VAL A 72 -15.02 -1.74 8.57
CA VAL A 72 -15.54 -0.79 9.58
C VAL A 72 -15.07 -1.17 10.98
N ALA A 73 -15.21 -2.44 11.36
CA ALA A 73 -14.82 -2.92 12.69
C ALA A 73 -13.31 -2.75 12.95
N LYS A 74 -12.46 -2.96 11.95
CA LYS A 74 -11.01 -2.79 12.07
C LYS A 74 -10.58 -1.33 12.10
N TRP A 75 -11.23 -0.49 11.29
CA TRP A 75 -10.87 0.93 11.19
C TRP A 75 -11.38 1.76 12.36
N ALA A 76 -12.53 1.44 12.94
CA ALA A 76 -13.14 2.21 14.03
C ALA A 76 -12.16 2.65 15.13
N PRO A 77 -11.38 1.76 15.78
CA PRO A 77 -10.46 2.17 16.84
C PRO A 77 -9.27 3.03 16.35
N LEU A 78 -8.90 2.91 15.07
CA LEU A 78 -7.83 3.72 14.48
C LEU A 78 -8.34 5.11 14.10
N LEU A 79 -9.55 5.19 13.54
CA LEU A 79 -10.20 6.44 13.18
C LEU A 79 -10.49 7.30 14.42
N GLU A 80 -10.92 6.70 15.52
CA GLU A 80 -11.11 7.38 16.81
C GLU A 80 -9.79 8.00 17.31
N GLN A 81 -8.71 7.22 17.35
CA GLN A 81 -7.39 7.73 17.75
C GLN A 81 -6.86 8.81 16.80
N LEU A 82 -7.09 8.70 15.49
CA LEU A 82 -6.68 9.72 14.53
C LEU A 82 -7.46 11.02 14.73
N ALA A 83 -8.76 10.93 15.02
CA ALA A 83 -9.58 12.10 15.37
C ALA A 83 -9.08 12.79 16.65
N ASP A 84 -8.75 12.03 17.70
CA ASP A 84 -8.15 12.55 18.94
C ASP A 84 -6.79 13.23 18.69
N LEU A 85 -6.03 12.73 17.71
CA LEU A 85 -4.77 13.32 17.26
C LEU A 85 -4.97 14.55 16.36
N GLY A 86 -6.20 14.92 16.05
CA GLY A 86 -6.57 16.10 15.25
C GLY A 86 -6.48 15.90 13.75
N PHE A 87 -6.66 14.66 13.26
CA PHE A 87 -6.88 14.40 11.84
C PHE A 87 -8.34 14.57 11.47
N GLU A 88 -8.58 15.10 10.29
CA GLU A 88 -9.90 15.29 9.69
C GLU A 88 -10.06 14.34 8.48
N PRO A 89 -11.24 13.72 8.29
CA PRO A 89 -11.48 12.87 7.13
C PRO A 89 -11.48 13.69 5.83
N LEU A 90 -10.79 13.18 4.81
CA LEU A 90 -10.82 13.74 3.47
C LEU A 90 -11.77 12.96 2.56
N ARG A 91 -11.54 11.64 2.43
CA ARG A 91 -12.28 10.77 1.52
C ARG A 91 -12.07 9.29 1.86
N VAL A 92 -13.02 8.46 1.42
CA VAL A 92 -12.89 6.99 1.43
C VAL A 92 -12.95 6.48 0.00
N ARG A 93 -12.02 5.61 -0.37
CA ARG A 93 -11.88 5.10 -1.73
C ARG A 93 -11.85 3.58 -1.76
N LYS A 94 -12.44 3.02 -2.80
CA LYS A 94 -12.30 1.62 -3.18
C LYS A 94 -11.34 1.52 -4.37
N SER A 95 -10.30 0.72 -4.22
CA SER A 95 -9.35 0.51 -5.32
C SER A 95 -9.98 -0.26 -6.46
N ARG A 96 -9.62 0.11 -7.70
CA ARG A 96 -9.99 -0.68 -8.88
C ARG A 96 -9.10 -1.90 -8.98
N VAL A 97 -9.58 -3.03 -8.47
CA VAL A 97 -8.85 -4.29 -8.45
C VAL A 97 -9.51 -5.33 -9.36
N VAL A 98 -8.71 -6.19 -9.96
CA VAL A 98 -9.14 -7.41 -10.66
C VAL A 98 -8.44 -8.62 -10.04
N GLY A 99 -9.13 -9.75 -9.89
CA GLY A 99 -8.59 -10.96 -9.25
C GLY A 99 -8.80 -11.01 -7.73
N MET A 100 -7.97 -11.78 -7.03
CA MET A 100 -8.21 -12.18 -5.63
C MET A 100 -7.77 -11.15 -4.58
N LYS A 101 -8.16 -9.89 -4.75
CA LYS A 101 -7.88 -8.81 -3.79
C LYS A 101 -9.04 -7.82 -3.74
N LEU A 102 -9.34 -7.38 -2.52
CA LEU A 102 -10.24 -6.29 -2.21
C LEU A 102 -9.46 -5.26 -1.39
N GLN A 103 -9.56 -3.98 -1.74
CA GLN A 103 -8.81 -2.92 -1.08
C GLN A 103 -9.66 -1.65 -0.98
N TYR A 104 -9.71 -1.10 0.22
CA TYR A 104 -10.29 0.20 0.53
C TYR A 104 -9.23 1.04 1.26
N ALA A 105 -9.31 2.36 1.11
CA ALA A 105 -8.45 3.29 1.82
C ALA A 105 -9.27 4.48 2.32
N ALA A 106 -9.09 4.84 3.58
CA ALA A 106 -9.54 6.10 4.14
C ALA A 106 -8.33 7.07 4.18
N THR A 107 -8.51 8.25 3.61
CA THR A 107 -7.52 9.32 3.69
C THR A 107 -8.01 10.37 4.67
N LEU A 108 -7.15 10.72 5.62
CA LEU A 108 -7.36 11.79 6.57
C LEU A 108 -6.17 12.76 6.50
N TYR A 109 -6.35 14.00 6.92
CA TYR A 109 -5.30 15.00 6.91
C TYR A 109 -5.31 15.82 8.18
N GLN A 110 -4.13 16.31 8.57
CA GLN A 110 -3.94 17.12 9.75
C GLN A 110 -3.50 18.54 9.36
N PRO A 111 -4.42 19.52 9.35
CA PRO A 111 -4.13 20.88 8.86
C PRO A 111 -2.95 21.55 9.58
N ARG A 112 -2.82 21.33 10.90
CA ARG A 112 -1.83 22.02 11.74
C ARG A 112 -0.39 21.56 11.53
N HIS A 113 -0.18 20.35 11.01
CA HIS A 113 1.13 19.71 11.01
C HIS A 113 1.54 19.16 9.65
N GLY A 114 0.78 19.44 8.60
CA GLY A 114 1.15 19.08 7.23
C GLY A 114 1.26 17.57 6.98
N CYS A 115 0.50 16.76 7.73
CA CYS A 115 0.56 15.31 7.70
C CYS A 115 -0.75 14.70 7.16
N VAL A 116 -0.63 13.73 6.26
CA VAL A 116 -1.72 12.87 5.77
C VAL A 116 -1.65 11.54 6.52
N ALA A 117 -2.78 10.99 6.91
CA ALA A 117 -2.91 9.61 7.32
C ALA A 117 -3.66 8.82 6.25
N ILE A 118 -3.05 7.73 5.76
CA ILE A 118 -3.68 6.80 4.83
C ILE A 118 -3.89 5.48 5.57
N LEU A 119 -5.15 5.16 5.83
CA LEU A 119 -5.54 3.93 6.49
C LEU A 119 -6.12 2.98 5.44
N GLU A 120 -5.48 1.85 5.20
CA GLU A 120 -5.98 0.86 4.26
C GLU A 120 -6.66 -0.31 4.97
N TRP A 121 -7.51 -1.00 4.23
CA TRP A 121 -8.01 -2.33 4.55
C TRP A 121 -7.93 -3.16 3.29
N MET A 122 -7.23 -4.28 3.38
CA MET A 122 -7.00 -5.20 2.28
C MET A 122 -7.41 -6.59 2.69
N ARG A 123 -8.18 -7.28 1.85
CA ARG A 123 -8.44 -8.72 1.96
C ARG A 123 -8.04 -9.39 0.66
N MET A 124 -7.19 -10.41 0.75
CA MET A 124 -6.70 -11.13 -0.42
C MET A 124 -6.54 -12.62 -0.16
N GLN A 125 -6.55 -13.42 -1.22
CA GLN A 125 -6.22 -14.84 -1.10
C GLN A 125 -4.72 -15.02 -0.88
N GLY A 126 -4.36 -15.61 0.25
CA GLY A 126 -3.01 -16.02 0.63
C GLY A 126 -2.82 -17.54 0.58
N ALA A 127 -1.63 -17.99 0.99
CA ALA A 127 -1.25 -19.41 0.95
C ALA A 127 -2.04 -20.27 1.96
N GLU A 128 -2.48 -19.68 3.07
CA GLU A 128 -3.20 -20.34 4.16
C GLU A 128 -4.70 -19.99 4.19
N GLY A 129 -5.22 -19.38 3.12
CA GLY A 129 -6.59 -18.90 3.05
C GLY A 129 -6.68 -17.39 2.89
N LEU A 130 -7.74 -16.77 3.40
CA LEU A 130 -7.94 -15.33 3.31
C LEU A 130 -7.02 -14.58 4.27
N GLU A 131 -6.24 -13.66 3.74
CA GLU A 131 -5.38 -12.76 4.51
C GLU A 131 -5.99 -11.36 4.54
N GLU A 132 -6.15 -10.80 5.73
CA GLU A 132 -6.75 -9.48 5.94
C GLU A 132 -5.77 -8.52 6.64
N ASN A 133 -5.31 -7.47 5.96
CA ASN A 133 -4.36 -6.51 6.50
C ASN A 133 -4.93 -5.09 6.58
N THR A 134 -4.43 -4.31 7.54
CA THR A 134 -4.87 -2.93 7.82
C THR A 134 -3.68 -2.01 8.07
N PRO A 135 -2.84 -1.78 7.04
CA PRO A 135 -1.72 -0.87 7.20
C PRO A 135 -2.22 0.57 7.36
N LEU A 136 -1.46 1.35 8.11
CA LEU A 136 -1.65 2.79 8.28
C LEU A 136 -0.34 3.47 7.89
N GLU A 137 -0.43 4.62 7.25
CA GLU A 137 0.74 5.41 6.86
C GLU A 137 0.54 6.86 7.32
N PHE A 138 1.61 7.48 7.80
CA PHE A 138 1.71 8.93 7.95
C PHE A 138 2.63 9.48 6.87
N ASP A 139 2.15 10.43 6.08
CA ASP A 139 2.91 11.08 5.01
C ASP A 139 2.99 12.59 5.24
N SER A 140 4.20 13.14 5.15
CA SER A 140 4.44 14.58 5.07
C SER A 140 5.19 14.88 3.79
N TYR A 141 4.64 15.79 2.98
CA TYR A 141 5.20 16.13 1.68
C TYR A 141 6.19 17.28 1.80
N CYS A 142 7.36 17.16 1.19
CA CYS A 142 8.40 18.19 1.25
C CYS A 142 8.48 18.96 -0.07
N GLU A 143 8.66 20.29 0.01
CA GLU A 143 8.93 21.14 -1.17
C GLU A 143 10.30 20.81 -1.78
N ARG A 144 11.25 20.47 -0.93
CA ARG A 144 12.63 20.13 -1.29
C ARG A 144 13.04 18.81 -0.65
N GLY A 145 13.70 17.97 -1.44
CA GLY A 145 14.14 16.65 -0.99
C GLY A 145 13.01 15.62 -0.97
N PRO A 146 13.28 14.44 -0.40
CA PRO A 146 12.31 13.35 -0.34
C PRO A 146 11.21 13.64 0.68
N ASP A 147 10.00 13.16 0.38
CA ASP A 147 8.89 13.14 1.32
C ASP A 147 9.20 12.24 2.52
N VAL A 148 8.51 12.45 3.63
CA VAL A 148 8.67 11.61 4.82
C VAL A 148 7.45 10.71 4.95
N MET A 149 7.66 9.41 5.01
CA MET A 149 6.61 8.41 5.22
C MET A 149 6.93 7.56 6.44
N THR A 150 5.98 7.42 7.35
CA THR A 150 6.03 6.46 8.47
C THR A 150 4.93 5.42 8.28
N GLY A 151 5.29 4.20 7.89
CA GLY A 151 4.35 3.09 7.73
C GLY A 151 4.18 2.30 9.02
N MET A 152 2.97 1.84 9.28
CA MET A 152 2.59 0.96 10.39
C MET A 152 1.98 -0.30 9.79
N VAL A 153 2.76 -1.37 9.80
CA VAL A 153 2.44 -2.66 9.19
C VAL A 153 2.54 -3.76 10.24
N ARG A 154 2.13 -4.98 9.93
CA ARG A 154 2.33 -6.11 10.85
C ARG A 154 3.82 -6.29 11.11
N ARG A 155 4.18 -6.76 12.31
CA ARG A 155 5.58 -6.93 12.72
C ARG A 155 6.42 -7.72 11.71
N GLU A 156 5.86 -8.78 11.14
CA GLU A 156 6.52 -9.60 10.12
C GLU A 156 6.76 -8.88 8.79
N ASP A 157 5.98 -7.84 8.48
CA ASP A 157 6.02 -7.11 7.22
C ASP A 157 6.96 -5.89 7.29
N VAL A 158 7.44 -5.51 8.48
CA VAL A 158 8.35 -4.37 8.67
C VAL A 158 9.61 -4.46 7.77
N PRO A 159 10.30 -5.62 7.66
CA PRO A 159 11.44 -5.75 6.75
C PRO A 159 11.07 -5.60 5.27
N LEU A 160 9.81 -5.92 4.91
CA LEU A 160 9.30 -5.83 3.55
C LEU A 160 8.92 -4.39 3.19
N GLY A 161 8.36 -3.63 4.13
CA GLY A 161 8.09 -2.21 3.91
C GLY A 161 9.37 -1.40 3.63
N ALA A 162 10.51 -1.80 4.20
CA ALA A 162 11.79 -1.16 3.94
C ALA A 162 12.34 -1.38 2.51
N MET A 163 11.69 -2.21 1.67
CA MET A 163 12.10 -2.50 0.30
C MET A 163 11.68 -1.45 -0.71
N PHE A 164 10.58 -0.75 -0.44
CA PHE A 164 9.98 0.22 -1.34
C PHE A 164 10.58 1.61 -1.14
N GLN A 165 11.86 1.71 -0.74
CA GLN A 165 12.54 2.99 -0.65
C GLN A 165 12.66 3.57 -2.05
N LEU A 166 11.83 4.57 -2.32
CA LEU A 166 11.89 5.36 -3.53
C LEU A 166 12.82 6.55 -3.25
N ALA A 167 13.56 6.99 -4.27
CA ALA A 167 14.52 8.09 -4.09
C ALA A 167 13.83 9.41 -3.66
N ASP A 168 12.53 9.53 -3.91
CA ASP A 168 11.68 10.67 -3.58
C ASP A 168 10.92 10.52 -2.26
N VAL A 169 11.10 9.42 -1.51
CA VAL A 169 10.43 9.20 -0.22
C VAL A 169 11.35 8.49 0.78
N GLU A 170 11.54 9.10 1.95
CA GLU A 170 12.16 8.46 3.10
C GLU A 170 11.13 7.67 3.91
N ILE A 171 11.19 6.35 3.81
CA ILE A 171 10.23 5.47 4.48
C ILE A 171 10.83 4.91 5.78
N GLU A 172 10.06 4.96 6.86
CA GLU A 172 10.35 4.19 8.07
C GLU A 172 9.13 3.36 8.45
N ASN A 173 9.31 2.04 8.64
CA ASN A 173 8.21 1.14 8.97
C ASN A 173 8.27 0.66 10.42
N HIS A 174 7.09 0.52 11.02
CA HIS A 174 6.91 0.10 12.40
C HIS A 174 5.84 -0.98 12.53
N ASP A 175 5.90 -1.72 13.64
CA ASP A 175 4.82 -2.61 14.07
C ASP A 175 3.55 -1.79 14.38
N ASN A 176 2.44 -2.20 13.77
CA ASN A 176 1.11 -1.60 13.90
C ASN A 176 0.45 -1.83 15.27
N ARG A 177 1.08 -2.61 16.16
CA ARG A 177 0.62 -2.77 17.56
C ARG A 177 1.04 -1.62 18.49
N GLY A 178 1.89 -0.70 18.03
CA GLY A 178 2.37 0.43 18.84
C GLY A 178 1.36 1.58 18.94
N PRO A 179 1.45 2.45 19.98
CA PRO A 179 0.54 3.59 20.13
C PRO A 179 0.68 4.62 18.99
N LEU A 180 -0.43 5.03 18.36
CA LEU A 180 -0.40 5.97 17.23
C LEU A 180 0.20 7.34 17.60
N ALA A 181 -0.07 7.84 18.80
CA ALA A 181 0.47 9.11 19.28
C ALA A 181 2.01 9.13 19.28
N GLU A 182 2.64 8.03 19.72
CA GLU A 182 4.10 7.89 19.69
C GLU A 182 4.64 7.81 18.26
N ARG A 183 3.93 7.11 17.37
CA ARG A 183 4.30 7.01 15.95
C ARG A 183 4.22 8.37 15.26
N LEU A 184 3.18 9.15 15.54
CA LEU A 184 3.01 10.50 15.03
C LEU A 184 4.08 11.45 15.57
N ALA A 185 4.39 11.39 16.88
CA ALA A 185 5.44 12.21 17.47
C ALA A 185 6.80 11.93 16.82
N ARG A 186 7.12 10.66 16.56
CA ARG A 186 8.33 10.27 15.84
C ARG A 186 8.34 10.75 14.39
N HIS A 187 7.21 10.60 13.68
CA HIS A 187 7.07 11.12 12.32
C HIS A 187 7.34 12.63 12.27
N ARG A 188 6.79 13.39 13.21
CA ARG A 188 7.02 14.84 13.33
C ARG A 188 8.47 15.19 13.61
N GLU A 189 9.16 14.43 14.45
CA GLU A 189 10.60 14.66 14.69
C GLU A 189 11.43 14.40 13.42
N ARG A 190 11.07 13.40 12.61
CA ARG A 190 11.72 13.17 11.29
C ARG A 190 11.49 14.32 10.31
N CYS A 191 10.34 14.98 10.41
CA CYS A 191 9.98 16.15 9.61
C CYS A 191 10.65 17.45 10.09
N ARG A 192 11.27 17.45 11.27
CA ARG A 192 11.84 18.65 11.87
C ARG A 192 12.99 19.20 11.02
N GLY A 193 12.92 20.48 10.71
CA GLY A 193 13.92 21.16 9.87
C GLY A 193 13.78 20.89 8.37
N ARG A 194 12.70 20.23 7.94
CA ARG A 194 12.35 20.08 6.52
C ARG A 194 11.33 21.12 6.09
N ASP A 195 11.34 21.44 4.79
CA ASP A 195 10.35 22.31 4.15
C ASP A 195 9.05 21.53 3.87
N VAL A 196 8.32 21.17 4.93
CA VAL A 196 7.04 20.43 4.82
C VAL A 196 5.94 21.37 4.30
N ILE A 197 5.25 20.92 3.26
CA ILE A 197 4.14 21.63 2.62
C ILE A 197 2.95 21.66 3.59
N PRO A 198 2.41 22.85 3.93
CA PRO A 198 1.17 22.96 4.69
C PRO A 198 -0.01 22.30 3.97
N LEU A 199 -0.82 21.55 4.71
CA LEU A 199 -2.01 20.88 4.16
C LEU A 199 -3.29 21.65 4.50
N HIS A 200 -4.12 21.80 3.48
CA HIS A 200 -5.40 22.46 3.52
C HIS A 200 -6.41 21.64 2.71
N ALA A 201 -7.69 21.77 3.02
CA ALA A 201 -8.75 21.01 2.35
C ALA A 201 -8.74 21.17 0.82
N ASP A 202 -8.33 22.34 0.32
CA ASP A 202 -8.27 22.68 -1.10
C ASP A 202 -7.02 22.16 -1.82
N ASN A 203 -5.91 21.91 -1.11
CA ASN A 203 -4.64 21.48 -1.71
C ASN A 203 -4.31 19.99 -1.47
N VAL A 204 -4.86 19.37 -0.43
CA VAL A 204 -4.42 18.05 0.02
C VAL A 204 -4.74 16.95 -0.99
N GLY A 205 -5.91 17.00 -1.62
CA GLY A 205 -6.31 16.04 -2.65
C GLY A 205 -5.36 16.03 -3.85
N PRO A 206 -5.15 17.18 -4.53
CA PRO A 206 -4.18 17.31 -5.61
C PRO A 206 -2.75 16.88 -5.21
N LEU A 207 -2.29 17.23 -4.00
CA LEU A 207 -0.96 16.83 -3.51
C LEU A 207 -0.82 15.31 -3.39
N ILE A 208 -1.81 14.64 -2.78
CA ILE A 208 -1.81 13.18 -2.66
C ILE A 208 -1.81 12.52 -4.05
N ASP A 209 -2.66 13.01 -4.96
CA ASP A 209 -2.81 12.40 -6.29
C ASP A 209 -1.54 12.61 -7.15
N ASP A 210 -0.89 13.78 -7.09
CA ASP A 210 0.41 14.04 -7.74
C ASP A 210 1.53 13.12 -7.19
N ARG A 211 1.59 12.96 -5.86
CA ARG A 211 2.58 12.12 -5.19
C ARG A 211 2.37 10.64 -5.51
N ALA A 212 1.13 10.17 -5.53
CA ALA A 212 0.80 8.80 -5.94
C ALA A 212 1.23 8.52 -7.40
N ASN A 213 1.06 9.49 -8.31
CA ASN A 213 1.51 9.38 -9.69
C ASN A 213 3.04 9.31 -9.81
N ARG A 214 3.79 10.13 -9.06
CA ARG A 214 5.26 10.04 -9.01
C ARG A 214 5.74 8.68 -8.50
N ARG A 215 5.21 8.23 -7.35
CA ARG A 215 5.54 6.91 -6.77
C ARG A 215 5.26 5.78 -7.75
N PHE A 216 4.10 5.81 -8.42
CA PHE A 216 3.74 4.83 -9.44
C PHE A 216 4.70 4.86 -10.64
N GLY A 217 5.06 6.05 -11.14
CA GLY A 217 6.05 6.22 -12.20
C GLY A 217 7.40 5.61 -11.83
N ALA A 218 7.93 5.91 -10.64
CA ALA A 218 9.19 5.35 -10.16
C ALA A 218 9.17 3.82 -10.03
N LEU A 219 8.05 3.26 -9.56
CA LEU A 219 7.87 1.80 -9.47
C LEU A 219 7.80 1.14 -10.85
N MET A 220 7.16 1.78 -11.83
CA MET A 220 7.15 1.32 -13.23
C MET A 220 8.55 1.39 -13.86
N GLU A 221 9.30 2.48 -13.63
CA GLU A 221 10.66 2.67 -14.14
C GLU A 221 11.66 1.64 -13.56
N SER A 222 11.53 1.33 -12.26
CA SER A 222 12.32 0.26 -11.63
C SER A 222 11.96 -1.15 -12.12
N GLY A 223 10.82 -1.28 -12.81
CA GLY A 223 10.23 -2.55 -13.23
C GLY A 223 9.56 -3.34 -12.12
N LEU A 224 9.49 -2.81 -10.89
CA LEU A 224 8.77 -3.44 -9.78
C LEU A 224 7.27 -3.53 -10.07
N LEU A 225 6.71 -2.58 -10.81
CA LEU A 225 5.38 -2.70 -11.38
C LEU A 225 5.46 -3.02 -12.87
N ARG A 226 4.54 -3.86 -13.32
CA ARG A 226 4.31 -4.14 -14.74
C ARG A 226 2.84 -4.07 -15.08
N GLU A 227 2.55 -3.67 -16.30
CA GLU A 227 1.21 -3.78 -16.85
C GLU A 227 0.83 -5.24 -17.10
N LEU A 228 -0.43 -5.56 -16.85
CA LEU A 228 -1.03 -6.84 -17.17
C LEU A 228 -1.50 -6.88 -18.63
N SER A 229 -1.21 -8.00 -19.30
CA SER A 229 -1.77 -8.27 -20.62
C SER A 229 -3.28 -8.51 -20.54
N GLU A 230 -3.99 -8.35 -21.67
CA GLU A 230 -5.43 -8.62 -21.75
C GLU A 230 -5.79 -10.04 -21.31
N GLN A 231 -4.98 -11.03 -21.70
CA GLN A 231 -5.15 -12.43 -21.29
C GLN A 231 -5.03 -12.62 -19.77
N GLU A 232 -4.09 -11.92 -19.13
CA GLU A 232 -3.96 -11.95 -17.67
C GLU A 232 -5.17 -11.32 -17.00
N VAL A 233 -5.65 -10.18 -17.52
CA VAL A 233 -6.85 -9.51 -16.99
C VAL A 233 -8.09 -10.38 -17.15
N GLU A 234 -8.28 -11.02 -18.30
CA GLU A 234 -9.39 -11.93 -18.54
C GLU A 234 -9.37 -13.13 -17.59
N ARG A 235 -8.20 -13.77 -17.43
CA ARG A 235 -8.01 -14.85 -16.46
C ARG A 235 -8.31 -14.39 -15.02
N LEU A 236 -7.91 -13.18 -14.64
CA LEU A 236 -8.18 -12.65 -13.31
C LEU A 236 -9.66 -12.33 -13.09
N ARG A 237 -10.39 -11.90 -14.15
CA ARG A 237 -11.84 -11.65 -14.09
C ARG A 237 -12.66 -12.93 -13.93
N SER A 238 -12.15 -14.06 -14.41
CA SER A 238 -12.85 -15.35 -14.27
C SER A 238 -12.69 -15.97 -12.88
N ILE A 239 -11.92 -15.37 -11.97
CA ILE A 239 -11.77 -15.86 -10.61
C ILE A 239 -12.98 -15.46 -9.78
N ASP A 240 -13.59 -16.43 -9.10
CA ASP A 240 -14.66 -16.16 -8.13
C ASP A 240 -14.09 -15.41 -6.92
N THR A 241 -14.59 -14.18 -6.72
CA THR A 241 -14.19 -13.29 -5.63
C THR A 241 -15.26 -13.19 -4.54
N THR A 242 -16.35 -13.95 -4.65
CA THR A 242 -17.47 -13.92 -3.70
C THR A 242 -17.01 -14.21 -2.27
N GLY A 243 -16.02 -15.09 -2.11
CA GLY A 243 -15.40 -15.39 -0.81
C GLY A 243 -14.65 -14.21 -0.16
N LEU A 244 -14.26 -13.18 -0.91
CA LEU A 244 -13.64 -11.97 -0.35
C LEU A 244 -14.65 -11.02 0.30
N LEU A 245 -15.92 -11.11 -0.11
CA LEU A 245 -17.02 -10.27 0.37
C LEU A 245 -17.85 -10.97 1.46
N ALA A 246 -17.72 -12.29 1.60
CA ALA A 246 -18.37 -13.04 2.65
C ALA A 246 -17.61 -12.89 3.98
N GLU A 247 -18.33 -12.43 5.02
CA GLU A 247 -17.99 -12.14 6.44
C GLU A 247 -18.17 -10.67 6.83
#